data_AF-A0A9X5CSH1-F1
#
_entry.id   AF-A0A9X5CSH1-F1
#
_cell.length_a   1.000
_cell.length_b   1.000
_cell.length_c   1.000
_cell.angle_alpha   90.00
_cell.angle_beta   90.00
_cell.angle_gamma   90.00
#
_symmetry.space_group_name_H-M   'P 1'
#
loop_
_entity.id
_entity.type
_entity.pdbx_description
1 polymer ?
#
loop_
_entity_poly.entity_id
_entity_poly.type
_entity_poly.pdbx_seq_one_letter_code
_entity_poly.pdbx_strand_id
1 'polypeptide(L)'
;MYIPRRASRTATATATAPRIGRARIAAAALAGAAAVVTVTGCAGFEYREDICGADEYPALSVGGTGAICVSSEEAPPEGFARYPQGKVPQQVDDKWDLYWSTHTLDENGKIVDVPGAN
;
A
#
# COMPACT_ATOMS: atom_id res chain seq x y z
N MET A 1 50.10 -38.39 74.83
CA MET A 1 50.38 -37.72 73.54
C MET A 1 49.94 -38.61 72.40
N TYR A 2 48.78 -38.31 71.78
CA TYR A 2 48.51 -38.47 70.34
C TYR A 2 47.13 -37.87 70.02
N ILE A 3 47.09 -36.76 69.27
CA ILE A 3 45.88 -36.21 68.62
C ILE A 3 45.98 -36.59 67.14
N PRO A 4 44.93 -37.16 66.54
CA PRO A 4 44.35 -36.54 65.33
C PRO A 4 42.84 -36.83 65.20
N ARG A 5 42.05 -36.27 64.28
CA ARG A 5 42.10 -35.12 63.38
C ARG A 5 40.64 -34.86 63.01
N ARG A 6 40.24 -33.61 62.96
CA ARG A 6 38.96 -33.14 62.43
C ARG A 6 38.92 -33.44 60.93
N ALA A 7 37.92 -34.19 60.46
CA ALA A 7 37.67 -34.38 59.03
C ALA A 7 36.31 -33.77 58.66
N SER A 8 36.44 -32.55 58.13
CA SER A 8 35.65 -31.84 57.13
C SER A 8 34.29 -32.40 56.69
N ARG A 9 33.24 -31.59 56.89
CA ARG A 9 31.97 -31.67 56.18
C ARG A 9 32.20 -31.49 54.68
N THR A 10 31.81 -32.48 53.88
CA THR A 10 31.66 -32.32 52.43
C THR A 10 30.22 -31.95 52.15
N ALA A 11 29.96 -30.67 51.84
CA ALA A 11 28.67 -30.23 51.31
C ALA A 11 28.69 -30.45 49.80
N THR A 12 27.91 -31.42 49.32
CA THR A 12 27.66 -31.63 47.90
C THR A 12 26.67 -30.56 47.44
N ALA A 13 27.16 -29.46 46.89
CA ALA A 13 26.31 -28.48 46.22
C ALA A 13 25.86 -29.06 44.87
N THR A 14 24.63 -29.56 44.81
CA THR A 14 23.99 -29.94 43.55
C THR A 14 23.75 -28.67 42.74
N ALA A 15 24.62 -28.40 41.77
CA ALA A 15 24.46 -27.29 40.83
C ALA A 15 23.21 -27.54 39.98
N THR A 16 22.09 -26.94 40.37
CA THR A 16 20.91 -26.81 39.50
C THR A 16 21.25 -25.74 38.47
N ALA A 17 21.69 -26.16 37.28
CA ALA A 17 21.96 -25.24 36.17
C ALA A 17 20.68 -24.42 35.84
N PRO A 18 20.79 -23.11 35.62
CA PRO A 18 19.61 -22.26 35.42
C PRO A 18 19.03 -22.52 34.02
N ARG A 19 17.82 -23.10 33.97
CA ARG A 19 16.98 -23.17 32.75
C ARG A 19 16.47 -21.79 32.29
N ILE A 20 16.93 -20.70 32.90
CA ILE A 20 16.39 -19.34 32.73
C ILE A 20 16.92 -18.68 31.44
N GLY A 21 18.08 -19.11 30.92
CA GLY A 21 18.69 -18.51 29.73
C GLY A 21 17.96 -18.79 28.42
N ARG A 22 17.36 -19.98 28.26
CA ARG A 22 16.69 -20.38 27.00
C ARG A 22 15.31 -19.73 26.84
N ALA A 23 14.62 -19.47 27.95
CA ALA A 23 13.28 -18.86 27.93
C ALA A 23 13.31 -17.39 27.52
N ARG A 24 14.36 -16.64 27.88
CA ARG A 24 14.48 -15.21 27.52
C ARG A 24 14.85 -14.97 26.06
N ILE A 25 15.60 -15.89 25.45
CA ILE A 25 15.99 -15.79 24.03
C ILE A 25 14.76 -16.05 23.12
N ALA A 26 13.89 -16.99 23.51
CA ALA A 26 12.66 -17.28 22.77
C ALA A 26 11.65 -16.11 22.79
N ALA A 27 11.54 -15.39 23.91
CA ALA A 27 10.62 -14.26 24.04
C ALA A 27 11.05 -13.03 23.21
N ALA A 28 12.36 -12.78 23.09
CA ALA A 28 12.88 -11.64 22.30
C ALA A 28 12.67 -11.81 20.78
N ALA A 29 12.70 -13.05 20.27
CA ALA A 29 12.49 -13.33 18.85
C ALA A 29 11.05 -13.06 18.37
N LEU A 30 10.06 -13.30 19.23
CA LEU A 30 8.64 -13.06 18.92
C LEU A 30 8.28 -11.56 18.88
N ALA A 31 8.92 -10.73 19.73
CA ALA A 31 8.70 -9.29 19.76
C ALA A 31 9.27 -8.56 18.52
N GLY A 32 10.38 -9.05 17.97
CA GLY A 32 11.00 -8.48 16.77
C GLY A 32 10.17 -8.66 15.49
N ALA A 33 9.51 -9.83 15.34
CA ALA A 33 8.71 -10.13 14.15
C ALA A 33 7.44 -9.26 14.05
N ALA A 34 6.83 -8.90 15.18
CA ALA A 34 5.64 -8.03 15.20
C ALA A 34 5.96 -6.57 14.82
N ALA A 35 7.17 -6.08 15.12
CA ALA A 35 7.57 -4.71 14.81
C ALA A 35 7.87 -4.47 13.31
N VAL A 36 8.26 -5.51 12.56
CA VAL A 36 8.53 -5.35 11.11
C VAL A 36 7.24 -5.11 10.32
N VAL A 37 6.14 -5.79 10.70
CA VAL A 37 4.84 -5.67 10.00
C VAL A 37 4.20 -4.29 10.21
N THR A 38 4.43 -3.65 11.37
CA THR A 38 3.86 -2.34 11.67
C THR A 38 4.66 -1.17 11.09
N VAL A 39 5.97 -1.34 10.87
CA VAL A 39 6.82 -0.30 10.26
C VAL A 39 6.71 -0.30 8.73
N THR A 40 6.38 -1.44 8.12
CA THR A 40 5.92 -1.50 6.72
C THR A 40 4.43 -1.15 6.63
N GLY A 41 4.01 0.00 7.15
CA GLY A 41 2.61 0.42 7.15
C GLY A 41 1.99 0.23 5.76
N CYS A 42 1.01 -0.67 5.64
CA CYS A 42 0.27 -1.03 4.42
C CYS A 42 1.06 -1.05 3.09
N ALA A 43 2.38 -1.25 3.10
CA ALA A 43 3.21 -1.10 1.91
C ALA A 43 2.97 -2.19 0.85
N GLY A 44 2.16 -3.20 1.18
CA GLY A 44 1.67 -4.22 0.26
C GLY A 44 0.18 -4.11 -0.08
N PHE A 45 -0.54 -3.09 0.40
CA PHE A 45 -1.91 -2.82 0.01
C PHE A 45 -1.88 -1.74 -1.08
N GLU A 46 -1.91 -2.18 -2.34
CA GLU A 46 -2.00 -1.27 -3.49
C GLU A 46 -3.41 -0.68 -3.52
N TYR A 47 -3.61 0.41 -2.78
CA TYR A 47 -4.84 1.18 -2.81
C TYR A 47 -4.90 1.92 -4.14
N ARG A 48 -5.90 1.60 -4.96
CA ARG A 48 -6.25 2.36 -6.15
C ARG A 48 -7.55 3.10 -5.88
N GLU A 49 -7.52 4.41 -6.12
CA GLU A 49 -8.69 5.28 -6.00
C GLU A 49 -9.48 5.25 -7.30
N ASP A 50 -10.81 5.17 -7.22
CA ASP A 50 -11.67 5.34 -8.38
C ASP A 50 -11.66 6.83 -8.82
N ILE A 51 -11.75 7.08 -10.13
CA ILE A 51 -11.68 8.45 -10.69
C ILE A 51 -12.88 9.31 -10.26
N CYS A 52 -14.06 8.70 -10.16
CA CYS A 52 -15.31 9.36 -9.78
C CYS A 52 -16.06 8.52 -8.75
N GLY A 53 -17.06 9.12 -8.09
CA GLY A 53 -17.95 8.40 -7.19
C GLY A 53 -18.78 7.33 -7.90
N ALA A 54 -19.37 6.42 -7.12
CA ALA A 54 -20.11 5.26 -7.64
C ALA A 54 -21.31 5.60 -8.57
N ASP A 55 -21.90 6.78 -8.38
CA ASP A 55 -23.06 7.26 -9.16
C ASP A 55 -22.68 8.30 -10.24
N GLU A 56 -21.37 8.52 -10.45
CA GLU A 56 -20.83 9.48 -11.40
C GLU A 56 -20.01 8.76 -12.49
N TYR A 57 -19.83 9.43 -13.62
CA TYR A 57 -18.91 9.00 -14.66
C TYR A 57 -17.94 10.13 -15.02
N PRO A 58 -16.71 9.79 -15.45
CA PRO A 58 -15.77 10.80 -15.89
C PRO A 58 -16.14 11.28 -17.30
N ALA A 59 -16.13 12.61 -17.49
CA ALA A 59 -16.29 13.27 -18.78
C ALA A 59 -14.99 13.98 -19.16
N LEU A 60 -14.49 13.72 -20.37
CA LEU A 60 -13.22 14.20 -20.90
C LEU A 60 -13.34 15.64 -21.38
N SER A 61 -12.38 16.50 -21.01
CA SER A 61 -12.25 17.84 -21.60
C SER A 61 -11.94 17.74 -23.09
N VAL A 62 -12.68 18.47 -23.94
CA VAL A 62 -12.43 18.53 -25.38
C VAL A 62 -11.30 19.51 -25.67
N GLY A 63 -10.29 19.08 -26.42
CA GLY A 63 -9.13 19.90 -26.79
C GLY A 63 -8.07 20.06 -25.70
N GLY A 64 -8.23 19.40 -24.55
CA GLY A 64 -7.29 19.43 -23.44
C GLY A 64 -7.24 18.12 -22.65
N THR A 65 -6.28 18.03 -21.74
CA THR A 65 -6.18 16.91 -20.79
C THR A 65 -7.15 17.10 -19.63
N GLY A 66 -7.51 16.00 -18.97
CA GLY A 66 -8.27 16.02 -17.73
C GLY A 66 -9.77 15.75 -17.92
N ALA A 67 -10.45 15.60 -16.79
CA ALA A 67 -11.84 15.18 -16.74
C ALA A 67 -12.56 15.79 -15.55
N ILE A 68 -13.88 15.73 -15.61
CA ILE A 68 -14.78 16.04 -14.49
C ILE A 68 -15.68 14.84 -14.20
N CYS A 69 -16.19 14.75 -12.97
CA CYS A 69 -17.21 13.78 -12.62
C CYS A 69 -18.60 14.38 -12.86
N VAL A 70 -19.42 13.64 -13.60
CA VAL A 70 -20.79 14.03 -13.96
C VAL A 70 -21.74 12.96 -13.45
N SER A 71 -22.88 13.35 -12.90
CA SER A 71 -23.92 12.39 -12.48
C SER A 71 -24.32 11.48 -13.65
N SER A 72 -24.49 10.19 -13.41
CA SER A 72 -24.82 9.18 -14.43
C SER A 72 -26.05 9.49 -15.28
N GLU A 73 -26.99 10.26 -14.72
CA GLU A 73 -28.25 10.64 -15.36
C GLU A 73 -28.13 11.94 -16.19
N GLU A 74 -27.02 12.67 -16.07
CA GLU A 74 -26.80 13.95 -16.72
C GLU A 74 -25.92 13.81 -17.97
N ALA A 75 -26.10 14.74 -18.92
CA ALA A 75 -25.21 14.90 -20.05
C ALA A 75 -23.96 15.70 -19.63
N PRO A 76 -22.79 15.48 -20.26
CA PRO A 76 -21.63 16.31 -20.01
C PRO A 76 -21.94 17.79 -20.31
N PRO A 77 -21.42 18.74 -19.51
CA PRO A 77 -21.52 20.16 -19.81
C PRO A 77 -20.76 20.52 -21.09
N GLU A 78 -21.01 21.71 -21.62
CA GLU A 78 -20.30 22.24 -22.80
C GLU A 78 -18.77 22.23 -22.57
N GLY A 79 -18.02 21.83 -23.59
CA GLY A 79 -16.57 21.67 -23.52
C GLY A 79 -16.12 20.30 -22.99
N PHE A 80 -17.05 19.43 -22.59
CA PHE A 80 -16.75 18.06 -22.16
C PHE A 80 -17.50 17.03 -23.01
N ALA A 81 -16.92 15.85 -23.14
CA ALA A 81 -17.48 14.74 -23.90
C ALA A 81 -17.37 13.43 -23.13
N ARG A 82 -18.24 12.47 -23.44
CA ARG A 82 -18.06 11.10 -22.95
C ARG A 82 -16.85 10.47 -23.61
N TYR A 83 -16.11 9.67 -22.85
CA TYR A 83 -15.02 8.87 -23.39
C TYR A 83 -15.51 7.90 -24.46
N PRO A 84 -14.69 7.61 -25.49
CA PRO A 84 -14.96 6.53 -26.42
C PRO A 84 -15.16 5.20 -25.69
N GLN A 85 -16.06 4.35 -26.21
CA GLN A 85 -16.36 3.06 -25.60
C GLN A 85 -15.09 2.22 -25.41
N GLY A 86 -14.93 1.67 -24.20
CA GLY A 86 -13.77 0.86 -23.84
C GLY A 86 -12.48 1.66 -23.60
N LYS A 87 -12.55 3.00 -23.63
CA LYS A 87 -11.44 3.92 -23.31
C LYS A 87 -11.73 4.84 -22.11
N VAL A 88 -12.55 4.38 -21.18
CA VAL A 88 -13.01 5.16 -20.03
C VAL A 88 -12.09 4.85 -18.84
N PRO A 89 -11.43 5.85 -18.22
CA PRO A 89 -10.67 5.65 -17.01
C PRO A 89 -11.61 5.28 -15.86
N GLN A 90 -11.22 4.30 -15.06
CA GLN A 90 -11.95 3.81 -13.90
C GLN A 90 -11.21 4.16 -12.61
N GLN A 91 -9.89 4.00 -12.61
CA GLN A 91 -9.03 4.22 -11.44
C GLN A 91 -7.88 5.17 -11.77
N VAL A 92 -7.43 5.89 -10.75
CA VAL A 92 -6.22 6.71 -10.81
C VAL A 92 -5.05 5.83 -11.23
N ASP A 93 -4.25 6.33 -12.18
CA ASP A 93 -3.10 5.67 -12.79
C ASP A 93 -3.44 4.37 -13.54
N ASP A 94 -4.71 4.13 -13.88
CA ASP A 94 -5.05 3.05 -14.79
C ASP A 94 -4.58 3.33 -16.22
N LYS A 95 -4.68 2.31 -17.07
CA LYS A 95 -4.25 2.40 -18.47
C LYS A 95 -4.86 3.59 -19.20
N TRP A 96 -6.13 3.89 -18.95
CA TRP A 96 -6.84 4.95 -19.64
C TRP A 96 -6.57 6.30 -19.01
N ASP A 97 -6.45 6.40 -17.69
CA ASP A 97 -6.05 7.63 -17.00
C ASP A 97 -4.68 8.12 -17.52
N LEU A 98 -3.71 7.20 -17.58
CA LEU A 98 -2.39 7.47 -18.14
C LEU A 98 -2.43 7.81 -19.63
N TYR A 99 -3.27 7.15 -20.43
CA TYR A 99 -3.40 7.42 -21.86
C TYR A 99 -3.91 8.84 -22.13
N TRP A 100 -4.91 9.28 -21.36
CA TRP A 100 -5.53 10.59 -21.50
C TRP A 100 -4.72 11.74 -20.87
N SER A 101 -3.57 11.43 -20.24
CA SER A 101 -2.60 12.45 -19.81
C SER A 101 -1.90 13.15 -20.98
N THR A 102 -1.92 12.55 -22.18
CA THR A 102 -1.29 13.11 -23.40
C THR A 102 -2.23 13.18 -24.60
N HIS A 103 -3.45 12.65 -24.48
CA HIS A 103 -4.44 12.59 -25.54
C HIS A 103 -5.73 13.32 -25.13
N THR A 104 -6.53 13.70 -26.13
CA THR A 104 -7.85 14.30 -25.95
C THR A 104 -8.74 14.01 -27.17
N LEU A 105 -9.97 14.53 -27.16
CA LEU A 105 -10.83 14.60 -28.34
C LEU A 105 -10.76 16.00 -28.94
N ASP A 106 -10.73 16.10 -30.27
CA ASP A 106 -10.98 17.36 -30.98
C ASP A 106 -12.49 17.69 -31.04
N GLU A 107 -12.83 18.83 -31.64
CA GLU A 107 -14.21 19.29 -31.82
C GLU A 107 -15.09 18.31 -32.62
N ASN A 108 -14.50 17.40 -33.38
CA ASN A 108 -15.18 16.39 -34.18
C ASN A 108 -15.26 15.03 -33.47
N GLY A 109 -14.77 14.94 -32.22
CA GLY A 109 -14.71 13.70 -31.46
C GLY A 109 -13.61 12.74 -31.90
N LYS A 110 -12.60 13.22 -32.64
CA LYS A 110 -11.43 12.41 -33.02
C LYS A 110 -10.37 12.49 -31.93
N ILE A 111 -9.75 11.35 -31.62
CA ILE A 111 -8.64 11.30 -30.68
C ILE A 111 -7.40 11.96 -31.30
N VAL A 112 -6.81 12.90 -30.57
CA VAL A 112 -5.60 13.64 -30.94
C VAL A 112 -4.65 13.77 -29.75
N ASP A 113 -3.37 14.00 -30.02
CA ASP A 113 -2.39 14.34 -28.98
C ASP A 113 -2.57 15.79 -28.53
N VAL A 114 -2.34 16.06 -27.24
CA VAL A 114 -2.35 17.41 -26.69
C VAL A 114 -0.98 18.08 -26.94
N PRO A 115 -0.94 19.26 -27.58
CA PRO A 115 0.33 19.95 -27.86
C PRO A 115 1.11 20.24 -26.58
N GLY A 116 2.37 19.81 -26.51
CA GLY A 116 3.27 20.07 -25.38
C GLY A 116 3.14 19.11 -24.20
N ALA A 117 2.31 18.06 -24.30
CA ALA A 117 2.26 16.97 -23.34
C ALA A 117 3.43 16.00 -23.60
N ASN A 118 4.61 16.31 -23.04
CA ASN A 118 5.81 15.45 -23.10
C ASN A 118 6.77 15.77 -21.96
#